data_AF-A0A0D3L8S0-F1
#
_entry.id   AF-A0A0D3L8S0-F1
#
_cell.length_a   1.000
_cell.length_b   1.000
_cell.length_c   1.000
_cell.angle_alpha   90.00
_cell.angle_beta   90.00
_cell.angle_gamma   90.00
#
_symmetry.space_group_name_H-M   'P 1'
#
loop_
_entity.id
_entity.type
_entity.pdbx_description
1 polymer ?
#
loop_
_entity_poly.entity_id
_entity_poly.type
_entity_poly.pdbx_seq_one_letter_code
_entity_poly.pdbx_strand_id
1 'polypeptide(L)'
;TNAHSARNWFLATAKDESHVAKHFAALSTNSKAVAEFGIDTNNMFEFWDWVGGRYSLWSAIGLSIALSIGFEHFEALLAGAHEMDKHFRTAPIEQNIPTTLALIGLWNTNFLGAQTEAILPYDQYLHRFAAYFQQGNMESNGKYVDRNGEVIDNYQTGPIIWGEPGTNGQHAFYQLIHQGTTLIPCDFIAPAQTHNPLADHHEKLLSNFFAQTEALAFGKTKEEVEAEFVKAGKSLDEV
;
A
#
# COMPACT_ATOMS: atom_id res chain seq x y z
N THR A 1 23.23 18.00 3.38
CA THR A 1 22.12 17.12 2.93
C THR A 1 22.64 15.69 2.82
N ASN A 2 21.76 14.67 2.80
CA ASN A 2 22.16 13.26 2.87
C ASN A 2 23.19 12.85 1.80
N ALA A 3 23.00 13.24 0.54
CA ALA A 3 23.91 12.90 -0.56
C ALA A 3 25.33 13.43 -0.34
N HIS A 4 25.48 14.70 0.06
CA HIS A 4 26.80 15.27 0.37
C HIS A 4 27.43 14.64 1.62
N SER A 5 26.64 14.27 2.63
CA SER A 5 27.15 13.52 3.79
C SER A 5 27.71 12.15 3.37
N ALA A 6 27.01 11.42 2.49
CA ALA A 6 27.48 10.14 1.95
C ALA A 6 28.75 10.31 1.09
N ARG A 7 28.80 11.33 0.23
CA ARG A 7 29.99 11.69 -0.56
C ARG A 7 31.18 11.99 0.35
N ASN A 8 30.98 12.81 1.39
CA ASN A 8 32.04 13.16 2.34
C ASN A 8 32.56 11.94 3.11
N TRP A 9 31.66 11.06 3.57
CA TRP A 9 32.03 9.80 4.19
C TRP A 9 32.84 8.91 3.24
N PHE A 10 32.40 8.79 1.99
CA PHE A 10 33.09 8.00 0.97
C PHE A 10 34.49 8.56 0.68
N LEU A 11 34.62 9.87 0.46
CA LEU A 11 35.89 10.54 0.16
C LEU A 11 36.84 10.56 1.36
N ALA A 12 36.34 10.45 2.59
CA ALA A 12 37.20 10.25 3.77
C ALA A 12 38.05 8.98 3.65
N THR A 13 37.62 7.97 2.88
CA THR A 13 38.37 6.74 2.61
C THR A 13 38.98 6.73 1.21
N ALA A 14 38.18 7.00 0.17
CA ALA A 14 38.60 6.92 -1.23
C ALA A 14 39.65 7.98 -1.61
N LYS A 15 39.64 9.14 -0.92
CA LYS A 15 40.50 10.32 -1.09
C LYS A 15 40.45 11.02 -2.46
N ASP A 16 40.36 10.27 -3.55
CA ASP A 16 40.28 10.79 -4.92
C ASP A 16 38.81 10.99 -5.34
N GLU A 17 38.47 12.21 -5.77
CA GLU A 17 37.13 12.53 -6.27
C GLU A 17 36.79 11.79 -7.57
N SER A 18 37.76 11.34 -8.36
CA SER A 18 37.53 10.55 -9.57
C SER A 18 36.76 9.25 -9.29
N HIS A 19 36.84 8.75 -8.05
CA HIS A 19 36.16 7.53 -7.64
C HIS A 19 34.66 7.73 -7.40
N VAL A 20 34.17 8.97 -7.26
CA VAL A 20 32.73 9.26 -7.09
C VAL A 20 31.92 8.69 -8.26
N ALA A 21 32.42 8.85 -9.49
CA ALA A 21 31.77 8.35 -10.71
C ALA A 21 31.53 6.82 -10.73
N LYS A 22 32.26 6.04 -9.93
CA LYS A 22 32.13 4.57 -9.85
C LYS A 22 31.25 4.09 -8.70
N HIS A 23 30.89 4.98 -7.77
CA HIS A 23 30.17 4.62 -6.54
C HIS A 23 28.84 5.37 -6.37
N PHE A 24 28.57 6.35 -7.23
CA PHE A 24 27.35 7.14 -7.21
C PHE A 24 26.72 7.17 -8.61
N ALA A 25 25.39 7.01 -8.65
CA ALA A 25 24.54 7.18 -9.81
C ALA A 25 23.42 8.18 -9.44
N ALA A 26 22.81 8.81 -10.44
CA ALA A 26 21.76 9.81 -10.24
C ALA A 26 20.46 9.40 -10.93
N LEU A 27 19.34 9.62 -10.25
CA LEU A 27 18.00 9.57 -10.83
C LEU A 27 17.51 11.02 -10.90
N SER A 28 17.65 11.67 -12.05
CA SER A 28 17.47 13.12 -12.17
C SER A 28 17.32 13.58 -13.62
N THR A 29 16.88 14.82 -13.80
CA THR A 29 16.87 15.55 -15.07
C THR A 29 17.89 16.70 -15.12
N ASN A 30 18.59 17.00 -14.01
CA ASN A 30 19.53 18.11 -13.91
C ASN A 30 20.98 17.64 -14.11
N SER A 31 21.36 17.45 -15.37
CA SER A 31 22.70 16.96 -15.75
C SER A 31 23.84 17.82 -15.20
N LYS A 32 23.67 19.15 -15.15
CA LYS A 32 24.68 20.06 -14.61
C LYS A 32 24.94 19.80 -13.12
N ALA A 33 23.90 19.70 -12.30
CA ALA A 33 24.07 19.45 -10.87
C ALA A 33 24.63 18.03 -10.59
N VAL A 34 24.26 17.05 -11.41
CA VAL A 34 24.81 15.68 -11.34
C VAL A 34 26.30 15.67 -11.64
N ALA A 35 26.72 16.36 -12.70
CA ALA A 35 28.14 16.49 -13.05
C ALA A 35 28.92 17.27 -11.98
N GLU A 36 28.38 18.37 -11.46
CA GLU A 36 28.98 19.15 -10.36
C GLU A 36 29.13 18.35 -9.06
N PHE A 37 28.27 17.36 -8.82
CA PHE A 37 28.40 16.43 -7.70
C PHE A 37 29.60 15.47 -7.87
N GLY A 38 30.04 15.23 -9.11
CA GLY A 38 31.10 14.29 -9.48
C GLY A 38 30.59 12.94 -10.00
N ILE A 39 29.29 12.83 -10.31
CA ILE A 39 28.72 11.63 -10.95
C ILE A 39 28.97 11.70 -12.45
N ASP A 40 29.36 10.58 -13.07
CA ASP A 40 29.37 10.46 -14.52
C ASP A 40 27.94 10.52 -15.04
N THR A 41 27.64 11.46 -15.94
CA THR A 41 26.31 11.64 -16.52
C THR A 41 25.84 10.44 -17.33
N ASN A 42 26.72 9.52 -17.73
CA ASN A 42 26.32 8.22 -18.29
C ASN A 42 25.61 7.32 -17.26
N ASN A 43 25.80 7.58 -15.97
CA ASN A 43 25.10 6.94 -14.85
C ASN A 43 23.96 7.83 -14.30
N MET A 44 23.46 8.75 -15.13
CA MET A 44 22.24 9.51 -14.87
C MET A 44 21.07 8.84 -15.57
N PHE A 45 20.07 8.43 -14.80
CA PHE A 45 18.85 7.82 -15.31
C PHE A 45 17.72 8.84 -15.22
N GLU A 46 17.21 9.24 -16.38
CA GLU A 46 16.22 10.31 -16.51
C GLU A 46 14.78 9.80 -16.32
N PHE A 47 13.90 10.72 -15.94
CA PHE A 47 12.45 10.55 -15.93
C PHE A 47 11.81 11.92 -16.25
N TRP A 48 10.51 11.95 -16.50
CA TRP A 48 9.84 13.14 -17.05
C TRP A 48 8.86 13.79 -16.08
N ASP A 49 8.45 15.01 -16.39
CA ASP A 49 7.54 15.84 -15.58
C ASP A 49 6.15 15.22 -15.38
N TRP A 50 5.66 14.46 -16.35
CA TRP A 50 4.43 13.69 -16.25
C TRP A 50 4.54 12.45 -15.34
N VAL A 51 5.74 12.12 -14.85
CA VAL A 51 5.97 11.07 -13.84
C VAL A 51 5.83 11.68 -12.44
N GLY A 52 4.60 11.70 -11.93
CA GLY A 52 4.35 12.13 -10.56
C GLY A 52 5.09 11.25 -9.54
N GLY A 53 5.68 11.86 -8.50
CA GLY A 53 6.55 11.15 -7.54
C GLY A 53 5.93 9.88 -6.92
N ARG A 54 4.67 9.95 -6.49
CA ARG A 54 3.93 8.81 -5.92
C ARG A 54 3.50 7.73 -6.94
N TYR A 55 3.79 7.94 -8.23
CA TYR A 55 3.58 6.99 -9.33
C TYR A 55 4.89 6.66 -10.06
N SER A 56 6.05 6.96 -9.46
CA SER A 56 7.32 6.98 -10.18
C SER A 56 8.09 5.66 -10.17
N LEU A 57 7.72 4.66 -9.35
CA LEU A 57 8.49 3.43 -9.20
C LEU A 57 8.70 2.66 -10.51
N TRP A 58 7.82 2.88 -11.50
CA TRP A 58 7.87 2.26 -12.83
C TRP A 58 8.91 2.90 -13.76
N SER A 59 9.48 4.03 -13.36
CA SER A 59 10.47 4.80 -14.13
C SER A 59 11.91 4.50 -13.67
N ALA A 60 12.86 5.37 -14.03
CA ALA A 60 14.22 5.36 -13.49
C ALA A 60 14.27 5.33 -11.95
N ILE A 61 13.26 5.86 -11.25
CA ILE A 61 13.16 5.77 -9.78
C ILE A 61 13.16 4.31 -9.29
N GLY A 62 12.68 3.37 -10.11
CA GLY A 62 12.72 1.93 -9.84
C GLY A 62 14.09 1.26 -9.94
N LEU A 63 15.19 1.99 -10.22
CA LEU A 63 16.52 1.40 -10.41
C LEU A 63 16.93 0.50 -9.24
N SER A 64 16.65 0.89 -8.00
CA SER A 64 16.97 0.05 -6.83
C SER A 64 16.19 -1.26 -6.79
N ILE A 65 14.96 -1.27 -7.33
CA ILE A 65 14.15 -2.50 -7.47
C ILE A 65 14.85 -3.41 -8.47
N ALA A 66 15.15 -2.89 -9.67
CA ALA A 66 15.83 -3.66 -10.72
C ALA A 66 17.20 -4.20 -10.26
N LEU A 67 17.96 -3.44 -9.47
CA LEU A 67 19.21 -3.93 -8.87
C LEU A 67 19.00 -5.03 -7.83
N SER A 68 17.89 -4.98 -7.08
CA SER A 68 17.59 -5.95 -6.01
C SER A 68 17.04 -7.27 -6.53
N ILE A 69 16.18 -7.24 -7.55
CA ILE A 69 15.49 -8.43 -8.07
C ILE A 69 15.92 -8.80 -9.49
N GLY A 70 16.84 -8.05 -10.12
CA GLY A 70 17.20 -8.25 -11.52
C GLY A 70 16.20 -7.61 -12.49
N PHE A 71 16.68 -7.26 -13.68
CA PHE A 71 15.88 -6.52 -14.67
C PHE A 71 14.71 -7.35 -15.22
N GLU A 72 14.88 -8.65 -15.40
CA GLU A 72 13.81 -9.55 -15.87
C GLU A 72 12.58 -9.52 -14.94
N HIS A 73 12.81 -9.57 -13.62
CA HIS A 73 11.73 -9.48 -12.64
C HIS A 73 11.14 -8.06 -12.54
N PHE A 74 11.93 -7.02 -12.80
CA PHE A 74 11.42 -5.66 -12.93
C PHE A 74 10.54 -5.49 -14.18
N GLU A 75 10.91 -6.09 -15.32
CA GLU A 75 10.06 -6.13 -16.52
C GLU A 75 8.77 -6.91 -16.27
N ALA A 76 8.82 -8.02 -15.52
CA ALA A 76 7.62 -8.75 -15.12
C ALA A 76 6.68 -7.89 -14.25
N LEU A 77 7.23 -7.08 -13.33
CA LEU A 77 6.46 -6.11 -12.54
C LEU A 77 5.78 -5.07 -13.45
N LEU A 78 6.51 -4.51 -14.42
CA LEU A 78 5.96 -3.56 -15.39
C LEU A 78 4.87 -4.21 -16.28
N ALA A 79 5.08 -5.45 -16.69
CA ALA A 79 4.12 -6.20 -17.49
C ALA A 79 2.81 -6.43 -16.72
N GLY A 80 2.89 -6.80 -15.43
CA GLY A 80 1.70 -6.95 -14.58
C GLY A 80 0.91 -5.65 -14.42
N ALA A 81 1.61 -4.51 -14.24
CA ALA A 81 0.95 -3.20 -14.22
C ALA A 81 0.29 -2.88 -15.58
N HIS A 82 0.96 -3.19 -16.69
CA HIS A 82 0.43 -2.98 -18.03
C HIS A 82 -0.79 -3.86 -18.34
N GLU A 83 -0.85 -5.08 -17.80
CA GLU A 83 -2.06 -5.92 -17.89
C GLU A 83 -3.24 -5.28 -17.14
N MET A 84 -2.99 -4.71 -15.95
CA MET A 84 -4.00 -3.97 -15.21
C MET A 84 -4.44 -2.69 -15.95
N ASP A 85 -3.53 -1.99 -16.63
CA ASP A 85 -3.86 -0.84 -17.49
C ASP A 85 -4.82 -1.25 -18.62
N LYS A 86 -4.54 -2.37 -19.29
CA LYS A 86 -5.42 -2.90 -20.33
C LYS A 86 -6.79 -3.22 -19.77
N HIS A 87 -6.84 -3.97 -18.66
CA HIS A 87 -8.09 -4.31 -17.98
C HIS A 87 -8.89 -3.05 -17.64
N PHE A 88 -8.27 -2.07 -16.97
CA PHE A 88 -8.91 -0.82 -16.58
C PHE A 88 -9.45 -0.04 -17.80
N ARG A 89 -8.70 -0.02 -18.90
CA ARG A 89 -9.08 0.72 -20.11
C ARG A 89 -10.19 0.06 -20.91
N THR A 90 -10.26 -1.28 -20.95
CA THR A 90 -11.09 -2.00 -21.93
C THR A 90 -12.23 -2.82 -21.34
N ALA A 91 -12.17 -3.20 -20.06
CA ALA A 91 -13.24 -3.98 -19.45
C ALA A 91 -14.54 -3.15 -19.34
N PRO A 92 -15.73 -3.76 -19.57
CA PRO A 92 -17.01 -3.14 -19.24
C PRO A 92 -17.03 -2.68 -17.77
N ILE A 93 -17.69 -1.55 -17.48
CA ILE A 93 -17.66 -0.91 -16.15
C ILE A 93 -18.06 -1.89 -15.05
N GLU A 94 -19.07 -2.73 -15.28
CA GLU A 94 -19.60 -3.72 -14.36
C GLU A 94 -18.63 -4.89 -14.06
N GLN A 95 -17.58 -5.05 -14.87
CA GLN A 95 -16.52 -6.05 -14.70
C GLN A 95 -15.15 -5.41 -14.40
N ASN A 96 -15.11 -4.08 -14.29
CA ASN A 96 -13.88 -3.32 -14.15
C ASN A 96 -13.49 -3.22 -12.67
N ILE A 97 -12.58 -4.08 -12.23
CA ILE A 97 -12.12 -4.19 -10.84
C ILE A 97 -11.76 -2.81 -10.22
N PRO A 98 -10.88 -1.98 -10.81
CA PRO A 98 -10.58 -0.67 -10.23
C PRO A 98 -11.80 0.25 -10.11
N THR A 99 -12.72 0.22 -11.09
CA THR A 99 -13.94 1.04 -11.06
C THR A 99 -14.88 0.57 -9.96
N THR A 100 -15.08 -0.73 -9.81
CA THR A 100 -15.89 -1.30 -8.73
C THR A 100 -15.34 -0.93 -7.36
N LEU A 101 -14.03 -1.06 -7.14
CA LEU A 101 -13.40 -0.67 -5.88
C LEU A 101 -13.56 0.84 -5.60
N ALA A 102 -13.36 1.68 -6.62
CA ALA A 102 -13.55 3.13 -6.49
C ALA A 102 -14.99 3.50 -6.13
N LEU A 103 -15.99 2.85 -6.72
CA LEU A 103 -17.41 3.08 -6.42
C LEU A 103 -17.79 2.60 -5.02
N ILE A 104 -17.24 1.48 -4.55
CA ILE A 104 -17.42 0.99 -3.17
C ILE A 104 -16.79 1.98 -2.17
N GLY A 105 -15.57 2.46 -2.44
CA GLY A 105 -14.90 3.46 -1.62
C GLY A 105 -15.69 4.78 -1.55
N LEU A 106 -16.20 5.25 -2.69
CA LEU A 106 -17.07 6.41 -2.77
C LEU A 106 -18.38 6.20 -2.00
N TRP A 107 -19.00 5.03 -2.10
CA TRP A 107 -20.21 4.69 -1.34
C TRP A 107 -19.96 4.77 0.17
N ASN A 108 -18.90 4.10 0.64
CA ASN A 108 -18.53 4.12 2.06
C ASN A 108 -18.21 5.53 2.56
N THR A 109 -17.49 6.32 1.77
CA THR A 109 -17.03 7.65 2.18
C THR A 109 -18.15 8.70 2.12
N ASN A 110 -18.81 8.82 0.98
CA ASN A 110 -19.76 9.92 0.72
C ASN A 110 -21.18 9.64 1.21
N PHE A 111 -21.56 8.37 1.38
CA PHE A 111 -22.92 7.99 1.80
C PHE A 111 -22.96 7.38 3.20
N LEU A 112 -22.02 6.48 3.52
CA LEU A 112 -21.96 5.87 4.86
C LEU A 112 -21.10 6.66 5.86
N GLY A 113 -20.37 7.69 5.39
CA GLY A 113 -19.60 8.59 6.24
C GLY A 113 -18.30 7.98 6.80
N ALA A 114 -17.80 6.89 6.23
CA ALA A 114 -16.52 6.32 6.60
C ALA A 114 -15.38 7.30 6.27
N GLN A 115 -14.56 7.64 7.27
CA GLN A 115 -13.45 8.58 7.08
C GLN A 115 -12.12 7.90 6.74
N THR A 116 -12.07 6.58 6.88
CA THR A 116 -10.84 5.80 6.76
C THR A 116 -11.08 4.54 5.94
N GLU A 117 -10.02 4.02 5.33
CA GLU A 117 -9.99 2.72 4.67
C GLU A 117 -8.74 1.96 5.15
N ALA A 118 -8.93 0.71 5.56
CA ALA A 118 -7.85 -0.14 6.05
C ALA A 118 -7.39 -1.11 4.96
N ILE A 119 -6.08 -1.15 4.67
CA ILE A 119 -5.47 -2.12 3.75
C ILE A 119 -4.72 -3.17 4.58
N LEU A 120 -5.19 -4.41 4.54
CA LEU A 120 -4.82 -5.48 5.48
C LEU A 120 -4.27 -6.70 4.72
N PRO A 121 -3.02 -6.65 4.22
CA PRO A 121 -2.42 -7.75 3.51
C PRO A 121 -2.03 -8.88 4.47
N TYR A 122 -2.52 -10.09 4.26
CA TYR A 122 -2.10 -11.31 4.94
C TYR A 122 -0.86 -11.87 4.26
N ASP A 123 0.19 -11.06 4.24
CA ASP A 123 1.51 -11.39 3.71
C ASP A 123 2.55 -10.44 4.32
N GLN A 124 3.62 -11.01 4.88
CA GLN A 124 4.64 -10.22 5.59
C GLN A 124 5.56 -9.44 4.63
N TYR A 125 5.75 -9.88 3.38
CA TYR A 125 6.51 -9.12 2.38
C TYR A 125 5.76 -7.83 1.99
N LEU A 126 4.43 -7.80 2.14
CA LEU A 126 3.59 -6.61 1.92
C LEU A 126 3.49 -5.67 3.13
N HIS A 127 4.35 -5.79 4.15
CA HIS A 127 4.28 -4.95 5.36
C HIS A 127 4.40 -3.43 5.14
N ARG A 128 4.89 -2.96 3.97
CA ARG A 128 4.94 -1.53 3.61
C ARG A 128 3.86 -1.12 2.63
N PHE A 129 2.98 -2.02 2.22
CA PHE A 129 1.99 -1.80 1.15
C PHE A 129 0.95 -0.75 1.55
N ALA A 130 0.37 -0.84 2.75
CA ALA A 130 -0.56 0.18 3.25
C ALA A 130 0.12 1.56 3.33
N ALA A 131 1.36 1.62 3.82
CA ALA A 131 2.13 2.86 3.91
C ALA A 131 2.48 3.45 2.51
N TYR A 132 2.69 2.61 1.50
CA TYR A 132 2.86 3.07 0.12
C TYR A 132 1.59 3.75 -0.39
N PHE A 133 0.41 3.16 -0.14
CA PHE A 133 -0.88 3.73 -0.54
C PHE A 133 -1.36 4.90 0.31
N GLN A 134 -0.80 5.13 1.51
CA GLN A 134 -0.97 6.40 2.21
C GLN A 134 -0.54 7.56 1.32
N GLN A 135 0.66 7.49 0.74
CA GLN A 135 1.09 8.51 -0.22
C GLN A 135 0.28 8.43 -1.52
N GLY A 136 0.13 7.22 -2.08
CA GLY A 136 -0.55 7.03 -3.38
C GLY A 136 -1.98 7.56 -3.42
N ASN A 137 -2.76 7.37 -2.35
CA ASN A 137 -4.16 7.77 -2.28
C ASN A 137 -4.33 9.15 -1.63
N MET A 138 -3.81 9.35 -0.40
CA MET A 138 -4.10 10.55 0.38
C MET A 138 -3.47 11.81 -0.23
N GLU A 139 -2.27 11.72 -0.81
CA GLU A 139 -1.64 12.86 -1.51
C GLU A 139 -2.33 13.15 -2.86
N SER A 140 -2.97 12.15 -3.46
CA SER A 140 -3.76 12.30 -4.70
C SER A 140 -5.10 12.97 -4.44
N ASN A 141 -5.86 12.44 -3.49
CA ASN A 141 -7.29 12.73 -3.31
C ASN A 141 -7.61 13.52 -2.04
N GLY A 142 -6.64 13.77 -1.16
CA GLY A 142 -6.77 14.70 -0.03
C GLY A 142 -6.76 16.15 -0.52
N LYS A 143 -7.84 16.54 -1.20
CA LYS A 143 -8.00 17.84 -1.87
C LYS A 143 -9.33 18.44 -1.46
N TYR A 144 -9.42 19.77 -1.44
CA TYR A 144 -10.62 20.49 -1.03
C TYR A 144 -11.10 21.50 -2.07
N VAL A 145 -10.44 21.56 -3.23
CA VAL A 145 -10.80 22.43 -4.35
C VAL A 145 -10.99 21.55 -5.58
N ASP A 146 -12.10 21.75 -6.29
CA ASP A 146 -12.43 20.98 -7.48
C ASP A 146 -11.67 21.48 -8.73
N ARG A 147 -11.96 20.88 -9.89
CA ARG A 147 -11.31 21.26 -11.16
C ARG A 147 -11.77 22.62 -11.71
N ASN A 148 -12.88 23.17 -11.21
CA ASN A 148 -13.37 24.50 -11.56
C ASN A 148 -12.72 25.59 -10.69
N GLY A 149 -12.00 25.21 -9.63
CA GLY A 149 -11.40 26.14 -8.68
C GLY A 149 -12.29 26.45 -7.49
N GLU A 150 -13.41 25.74 -7.34
CA GLU A 150 -14.38 25.97 -6.27
C GLU A 150 -14.06 25.12 -5.05
N VAL A 151 -14.27 25.71 -3.86
CA VAL A 151 -14.11 25.00 -2.58
C VAL A 151 -15.22 23.96 -2.44
N ILE A 152 -14.83 22.75 -2.05
CA ILE A 152 -15.72 21.63 -1.77
C ILE A 152 -16.25 21.77 -0.34
N ASP A 153 -17.57 21.99 -0.19
CA ASP A 153 -18.24 22.18 1.10
C ASP A 153 -19.41 21.20 1.35
N ASN A 154 -19.78 20.42 0.34
CA ASN A 154 -20.99 19.60 0.33
C ASN A 154 -20.72 18.09 0.18
N TYR A 155 -19.46 17.65 0.05
CA TYR A 155 -19.09 16.24 0.01
C TYR A 155 -17.67 15.98 0.54
N GLN A 156 -17.37 14.71 0.83
CA GLN A 156 -16.05 14.23 1.25
C GLN A 156 -15.18 13.82 0.04
N THR A 157 -13.86 13.89 0.19
CA THR A 157 -12.88 13.50 -0.83
C THR A 157 -12.10 12.24 -0.42
N GLY A 158 -10.78 12.19 -0.62
CA GLY A 158 -9.98 10.99 -0.28
C GLY A 158 -10.06 10.61 1.20
N PRO A 159 -10.22 9.31 1.53
CA PRO A 159 -10.23 8.83 2.91
C PRO A 159 -8.81 8.76 3.49
N ILE A 160 -8.70 8.58 4.81
CA ILE A 160 -7.44 8.27 5.49
C ILE A 160 -7.11 6.79 5.26
N ILE A 161 -5.97 6.51 4.63
CA ILE A 161 -5.48 5.14 4.43
C ILE A 161 -4.60 4.71 5.59
N TRP A 162 -4.77 3.48 6.06
CA TRP A 162 -3.91 2.89 7.10
C TRP A 162 -3.96 1.36 7.05
N GLY A 163 -3.12 0.69 7.85
CA GLY A 163 -3.12 -0.76 7.96
C GLY A 163 -1.76 -1.35 8.31
N GLU A 164 -1.77 -2.61 8.72
CA GLU A 164 -0.62 -3.46 9.02
C GLU A 164 -0.91 -4.87 8.49
N PRO A 165 0.12 -5.67 8.16
CA PRO A 165 -0.12 -7.00 7.65
C PRO A 165 -0.76 -7.93 8.70
N GLY A 166 -1.58 -8.86 8.22
CA GLY A 166 -2.09 -9.96 9.03
C GLY A 166 -0.98 -10.96 9.38
N THR A 167 -0.97 -11.59 10.55
CA THR A 167 -1.94 -11.47 11.66
C THR A 167 -1.55 -10.40 12.70
N ASN A 168 -0.51 -9.60 12.46
CA ASN A 168 -0.05 -8.59 13.42
C ASN A 168 -1.14 -7.54 13.70
N GLY A 169 -1.80 -7.03 12.65
CA GLY A 169 -2.91 -6.09 12.78
C GLY A 169 -4.10 -6.66 13.59
N GLN A 170 -4.37 -7.96 13.44
CA GLN A 170 -5.43 -8.68 14.15
C GLN A 170 -5.26 -8.61 15.67
N HIS A 171 -4.02 -8.62 16.15
CA HIS A 171 -3.70 -8.53 17.58
C HIS A 171 -3.41 -7.12 18.08
N ALA A 172 -3.60 -6.09 17.24
CA ALA A 172 -3.34 -4.69 17.58
C ALA A 172 -4.62 -3.85 17.63
N PHE A 173 -5.36 -3.78 16.52
CA PHE A 173 -6.45 -2.80 16.38
C PHE A 173 -7.77 -3.39 15.88
N TYR A 174 -7.86 -4.69 15.60
CA TYR A 174 -9.11 -5.31 15.12
C TYR A 174 -10.22 -5.28 16.17
N GLN A 175 -9.88 -5.15 17.45
CA GLN A 175 -10.86 -4.88 18.51
C GLN A 175 -11.71 -3.64 18.20
N LEU A 176 -11.09 -2.56 17.70
CA LEU A 176 -11.80 -1.34 17.31
C LEU A 176 -12.60 -1.57 16.03
N ILE A 177 -12.11 -2.36 15.07
CA ILE A 177 -12.83 -2.67 13.84
C ILE A 177 -14.11 -3.48 14.15
N HIS A 178 -14.03 -4.46 15.04
CA HIS A 178 -15.16 -5.35 15.38
C HIS A 178 -16.18 -4.72 16.34
N GLN A 179 -15.74 -3.98 17.35
CA GLN A 179 -16.60 -3.52 18.45
C GLN A 179 -16.52 -2.02 18.74
N GLY A 180 -15.80 -1.27 17.90
CA GLY A 180 -15.76 0.18 17.97
C GLY A 180 -17.05 0.81 17.42
N THR A 181 -17.09 2.14 17.45
CA THR A 181 -18.22 2.94 16.97
C THR A 181 -17.98 3.58 15.60
N THR A 182 -16.88 3.23 14.94
CA THR A 182 -16.47 3.79 13.64
C THR A 182 -16.57 2.72 12.56
N LEU A 183 -17.24 3.05 11.46
CA LEU A 183 -17.25 2.20 10.26
C LEU A 183 -15.91 2.29 9.53
N ILE A 184 -15.27 1.14 9.31
CA ILE A 184 -13.97 1.04 8.65
C ILE A 184 -14.06 -0.01 7.54
N PRO A 185 -14.24 0.40 6.28
CA PRO A 185 -14.03 -0.46 5.12
C PRO A 185 -12.61 -1.04 5.14
N CYS A 186 -12.50 -2.34 4.85
CA CYS A 186 -11.24 -3.07 4.92
C CYS A 186 -11.00 -3.88 3.65
N ASP A 187 -9.84 -3.67 3.02
CA ASP A 187 -9.35 -4.45 1.90
C ASP A 187 -8.42 -5.55 2.42
N PHE A 188 -8.92 -6.79 2.42
CA PHE A 188 -8.17 -7.98 2.78
C PHE A 188 -7.51 -8.57 1.54
N ILE A 189 -6.19 -8.77 1.57
CA ILE A 189 -5.41 -9.31 0.44
C ILE A 189 -4.58 -10.50 0.90
N ALA A 190 -4.61 -11.63 0.19
CA ALA A 190 -3.78 -12.79 0.51
C ALA A 190 -3.36 -13.56 -0.76
N PRO A 191 -2.11 -14.05 -0.86
CA PRO A 191 -1.73 -14.99 -1.90
C PRO A 191 -2.19 -16.40 -1.54
N ALA A 192 -2.74 -17.14 -2.51
CA ALA A 192 -3.11 -18.54 -2.29
C ALA A 192 -1.89 -19.46 -2.06
N GLN A 193 -0.72 -19.09 -2.61
CA GLN A 193 0.53 -19.84 -2.48
C GLN A 193 1.58 -19.00 -1.76
N THR A 194 2.34 -19.63 -0.88
CA THR A 194 3.45 -18.97 -0.15
C THR A 194 4.79 -19.21 -0.84
N HIS A 195 5.67 -18.22 -0.77
CA HIS A 195 7.09 -18.38 -1.12
C HIS A 195 7.86 -19.22 -0.10
N ASN A 196 7.34 -19.39 1.12
CA ASN A 196 8.01 -20.05 2.23
C ASN A 196 7.12 -21.15 2.83
N PRO A 197 6.93 -22.29 2.12
CA PRO A 197 6.09 -23.38 2.63
C PRO A 197 6.73 -23.98 3.89
N LEU A 198 6.03 -23.83 5.01
CA LEU A 198 6.48 -24.34 6.31
C LEU A 198 5.30 -24.93 7.08
N ALA A 199 5.28 -26.25 7.21
CA ALA A 199 4.22 -27.00 7.88
C ALA A 199 2.81 -26.49 7.48
N ASP A 200 1.99 -26.11 8.45
CA ASP A 200 0.63 -25.60 8.28
C ASP A 200 0.54 -24.07 8.43
N HIS A 201 1.66 -23.34 8.36
CA HIS A 201 1.67 -21.89 8.59
C HIS A 201 0.77 -21.13 7.61
N HIS A 202 0.86 -21.45 6.31
CA HIS A 202 0.06 -20.74 5.30
C HIS A 202 -1.43 -21.09 5.40
N GLU A 203 -1.76 -22.33 5.73
CA GLU A 203 -3.15 -22.75 5.97
C GLU A 203 -3.75 -22.00 7.17
N LYS A 204 -3.02 -21.88 8.28
CA LYS A 204 -3.43 -21.07 9.44
C LYS A 204 -3.53 -19.58 9.13
N LEU A 205 -2.64 -19.05 8.30
CA LEU A 205 -2.71 -17.65 7.86
C LEU A 205 -4.00 -17.41 7.06
N LEU A 206 -4.29 -18.29 6.09
CA LEU A 206 -5.50 -18.21 5.27
C LEU A 206 -6.78 -18.48 6.09
N SER A 207 -6.74 -19.37 7.08
CA SER A 207 -7.90 -19.58 7.96
C SER A 207 -8.26 -18.30 8.73
N ASN A 208 -7.25 -17.56 9.21
CA ASN A 208 -7.48 -16.26 9.85
C ASN A 208 -7.97 -15.20 8.84
N PHE A 209 -7.42 -15.17 7.62
CA PHE A 209 -7.87 -14.28 6.55
C PHE A 209 -9.38 -14.44 6.28
N PHE A 210 -9.84 -15.68 6.05
CA PHE A 210 -11.26 -15.95 5.80
C PHE A 210 -12.12 -15.67 7.02
N ALA A 211 -11.72 -16.18 8.20
CA ALA A 211 -12.50 -16.02 9.43
C ALA A 211 -12.70 -14.56 9.84
N GLN A 212 -11.73 -13.67 9.58
CA GLN A 212 -11.86 -12.26 9.90
C GLN A 212 -12.93 -11.56 9.04
N THR A 213 -12.95 -11.84 7.74
CA THR A 213 -13.99 -11.28 6.85
C THR A 213 -15.39 -11.81 7.17
N GLU A 214 -15.50 -13.09 7.53
CA GLU A 214 -16.77 -13.69 7.98
C GLU A 214 -17.26 -13.06 9.29
N ALA A 215 -16.37 -12.93 10.28
CA ALA A 215 -16.71 -12.31 11.56
C ALA A 215 -17.15 -10.85 11.41
N LEU A 216 -16.49 -10.08 10.52
CA LEU A 216 -16.89 -8.68 10.25
C LEU A 216 -18.25 -8.57 9.56
N ALA A 217 -18.57 -9.52 8.66
CA ALA A 217 -19.83 -9.48 7.91
C ALA A 217 -21.04 -9.88 8.75
N PHE A 218 -20.88 -10.88 9.62
CA PHE A 218 -22.02 -11.51 10.30
C PHE A 218 -22.07 -11.26 11.81
N GLY A 219 -20.95 -10.90 12.43
CA GLY A 219 -20.85 -10.71 13.87
C GLY A 219 -21.22 -11.98 14.65
N LYS A 220 -21.68 -11.79 15.89
CA LYS A 220 -22.29 -12.82 16.72
C LYS A 220 -23.46 -12.22 17.47
N THR A 221 -24.62 -12.84 17.39
CA THR A 221 -25.86 -12.40 18.00
C THR A 221 -25.86 -12.63 19.51
N LYS A 222 -26.76 -11.95 20.22
CA LYS A 222 -26.92 -12.13 21.67
C LYS A 222 -27.28 -13.58 22.01
N GLU A 223 -28.18 -14.18 21.24
CA GLU A 223 -28.68 -15.55 21.44
C GLU A 223 -27.56 -16.58 21.28
N GLU A 224 -26.66 -16.39 20.30
CA GLU A 224 -25.48 -17.23 20.13
C GLU A 224 -24.52 -17.13 21.32
N VAL A 225 -24.29 -15.92 21.84
CA VAL A 225 -23.45 -15.68 23.02
C VAL A 225 -24.05 -16.34 24.26
N GLU A 226 -25.35 -16.14 24.52
CA GLU A 226 -26.06 -16.76 25.64
C GLU A 226 -26.00 -18.29 25.57
N ALA A 227 -26.23 -18.88 24.38
CA ALA A 227 -26.14 -20.31 24.17
C ALA A 227 -24.71 -20.86 24.44
N GLU A 228 -23.67 -20.14 24.04
CA GLU A 228 -22.28 -20.51 24.33
C GLU A 228 -21.97 -20.50 25.83
N PHE A 229 -22.42 -19.46 26.55
CA PHE A 229 -22.19 -19.36 27.99
C PHE A 229 -22.97 -20.40 28.80
N VAL A 230 -24.22 -20.68 28.43
CA VAL A 230 -25.00 -21.77 29.05
C VAL A 230 -24.32 -23.11 28.81
N LYS A 231 -23.83 -23.37 27.60
CA LYS A 231 -23.06 -24.59 27.28
C LYS A 231 -21.75 -24.68 28.07
N ALA A 232 -21.15 -23.54 28.41
CA ALA A 232 -19.97 -23.47 29.27
C ALA A 232 -20.29 -23.59 30.78
N GLY A 233 -21.56 -23.76 31.15
CA GLY A 233 -22.01 -23.96 32.53
C GLY A 233 -22.30 -22.67 33.31
N LYS A 234 -22.40 -21.51 32.65
CA LYS A 234 -22.83 -20.26 33.28
C LYS A 234 -24.35 -20.10 33.28
N SER A 235 -24.88 -19.36 34.25
CA SER A 235 -26.27 -18.93 34.27
C SER A 235 -26.46 -17.67 33.41
N LEU A 236 -27.68 -17.42 32.93
CA LEU A 236 -27.98 -16.20 32.15
C LEU A 236 -27.84 -14.91 32.97
N ASP A 237 -27.93 -14.99 34.29
CA ASP A 237 -27.68 -13.85 35.18
C ASP A 237 -26.18 -13.45 35.21
N GLU A 238 -25.28 -14.35 34.79
CA GLU A 238 -23.82 -14.13 34.70
C GLU A 238 -23.34 -13.73 33.29
N VAL A 239 -24.27 -13.59 32.33
CA VAL A 239 -24.01 -13.32 30.90
C VAL A 239 -24.44 -11.90 30.55
#